data_AF-A0A0F8W0Q4-F1
#
_entry.id   AF-A0A0F8W0Q4-F1
#
_cell.length_a   1.000
_cell.length_b   1.000
_cell.length_c   1.000
_cell.angle_alpha   90.00
_cell.angle_beta   90.00
_cell.angle_gamma   90.00
#
_symmetry.space_group_name_H-M   'P 1'
#
loop_
_entity.id
_entity.type
_entity.pdbx_description
1 polymer ?
#
loop_
_entity_poly.entity_id
_entity_poly.type
_entity_poly.pdbx_seq_one_letter_code
_entity_poly.pdbx_strand_id
1 'polypeptide(L)'
;MTATIITHTDLGGPIGAGAATTAAGLVWGLYQMTSTENDDWIILSEFEEIMFVSAKKIATGALTDEAVTIDQTDKTKLVFTAGSTDVIRVFVIGTPAVED
;
A
#
# COMPACT_ATOMS: atom_id res chain seq x y z
N MET A 1 2.48 22.14 16.78
CA MET A 1 2.07 20.83 17.30
C MET A 1 2.58 19.80 16.31
N THR A 2 3.56 19.01 16.71
CA THR A 2 4.23 18.03 15.86
C THR A 2 3.28 16.85 15.70
N ALA A 3 2.92 16.51 14.46
CA ALA A 3 2.03 15.38 14.19
C ALA A 3 2.59 14.13 14.88
N THR A 4 1.79 13.52 15.74
CA THR A 4 2.11 12.24 16.37
C THR A 4 2.01 11.17 15.29
N ILE A 5 3.15 10.57 14.95
CA ILE A 5 3.21 9.41 14.04
C ILE A 5 2.49 8.27 14.77
N ILE A 6 1.26 7.95 14.34
CA ILE A 6 0.54 6.78 14.81
C ILE A 6 1.24 5.56 14.22
N THR A 7 1.74 4.70 15.10
CA THR A 7 2.54 3.50 14.85
C THR A 7 1.73 2.24 15.17
N HIS A 8 0.59 2.06 14.50
CA HIS A 8 -0.01 0.73 14.43
C HIS A 8 0.40 0.08 13.10
N THR A 9 1.46 -0.72 13.23
CA THR A 9 2.03 -1.58 12.21
C THR A 9 1.14 -2.79 12.02
N ASP A 10 0.78 -3.11 10.78
CA ASP A 10 0.81 -4.51 10.38
C ASP A 10 1.88 -4.69 9.30
N LEU A 11 2.76 -5.65 9.57
CA LEU A 11 3.91 -5.94 8.74
C LEU A 11 3.42 -6.71 7.51
N GLY A 12 2.96 -5.97 6.51
CA GLY A 12 2.72 -6.52 5.20
C GLY A 12 4.01 -6.83 4.50
N GLY A 13 4.53 -8.03 4.74
CA GLY A 13 5.64 -8.55 3.96
C GLY A 13 5.26 -8.66 2.48
N PRO A 14 6.20 -8.42 1.55
CA PRO A 14 5.96 -8.66 0.14
C PRO A 14 5.53 -10.13 -0.07
N ILE A 15 4.35 -10.34 -0.63
CA ILE A 15 3.88 -11.70 -1.01
C ILE A 15 4.54 -12.15 -2.31
N GLY A 16 5.06 -11.20 -3.09
CA GLY A 16 5.89 -11.42 -4.25
C GLY A 16 6.44 -10.10 -4.74
N ALA A 17 7.75 -10.06 -4.98
CA ALA A 17 8.37 -8.97 -5.73
C ALA A 17 8.08 -9.18 -7.21
N GLY A 18 7.60 -8.14 -7.84
CA GLY A 18 7.26 -8.16 -9.22
C GLY A 18 8.37 -7.75 -10.13
N ALA A 19 8.73 -8.64 -11.07
CA ALA A 19 9.81 -8.49 -12.02
C ALA A 19 10.08 -7.03 -12.42
N ALA A 20 11.21 -6.50 -11.94
CA ALA A 20 11.76 -5.24 -12.38
C ALA A 20 12.10 -5.35 -13.87
N THR A 21 11.47 -4.50 -14.70
CA THR A 21 12.08 -4.16 -15.99
C THR A 21 13.17 -3.14 -15.67
N THR A 22 14.39 -3.66 -15.55
CA THR A 22 15.67 -2.98 -15.33
C THR A 22 15.69 -1.47 -15.58
N ALA A 23 15.96 -0.72 -14.50
CA ALA A 23 16.63 0.58 -14.42
C ALA A 23 15.98 1.86 -15.00
N ALA A 24 14.84 1.79 -15.68
CA ALA A 24 14.05 2.99 -16.04
C ALA A 24 12.60 2.60 -16.33
N GLY A 25 11.83 2.30 -15.30
CA GLY A 25 10.46 1.81 -15.50
C GLY A 25 9.66 1.68 -14.22
N LEU A 26 8.36 1.45 -14.41
CA LEU A 26 7.45 1.17 -13.31
C LEU A 26 7.76 -0.22 -12.72
N VAL A 27 7.84 -0.28 -11.41
CA VAL A 27 7.91 -1.52 -10.64
C VAL A 27 6.57 -1.79 -9.99
N TRP A 28 6.30 -3.06 -9.68
CA TRP A 28 5.06 -3.46 -9.04
C TRP A 28 5.32 -4.26 -7.76
N GLY A 29 4.45 -4.08 -6.79
CA GLY A 29 4.52 -4.72 -5.47
C GLY A 29 3.18 -5.35 -5.08
N LEU A 30 3.26 -6.44 -4.30
CA LEU A 30 2.11 -7.09 -3.69
C LEU A 30 2.29 -7.16 -2.17
N TYR A 31 1.38 -6.54 -1.44
CA TYR A 31 1.40 -6.45 0.02
C TYR A 31 0.16 -7.10 0.61
N GLN A 32 0.24 -7.47 1.88
CA GLN A 32 -0.90 -7.94 2.64
C GLN A 32 -0.93 -7.30 4.01
N MET A 33 -2.06 -6.78 4.44
CA MET A 33 -2.17 -6.08 5.71
C MET A 33 -3.58 -6.20 6.28
N THR A 34 -3.78 -5.62 7.46
CA THR A 34 -5.07 -5.39 8.10
C THR A 34 -5.17 -3.91 8.43
N SER A 35 -6.37 -3.32 8.34
CA SER A 35 -6.61 -1.88 8.49
C SER A 35 -7.90 -1.70 9.27
N THR A 36 -7.86 -1.57 10.58
CA THR A 36 -9.07 -1.64 11.41
C THR A 36 -9.79 -0.32 11.58
N GLU A 37 -9.14 0.80 11.29
CA GLU A 37 -9.72 2.14 11.40
C GLU A 37 -9.99 2.75 10.02
N ASN A 38 -10.93 3.70 9.99
CA ASN A 38 -11.15 4.49 8.78
C ASN A 38 -10.01 5.48 8.61
N ASP A 39 -9.57 5.68 7.37
CA ASP A 39 -8.46 6.57 7.00
C ASP A 39 -7.10 6.13 7.58
N ASP A 40 -6.97 4.84 7.92
CA ASP A 40 -5.71 4.18 8.17
C ASP A 40 -4.80 4.26 6.93
N TRP A 41 -3.50 4.27 7.14
CA TRP A 41 -2.55 4.50 6.05
C TRP A 41 -1.24 3.75 6.24
N ILE A 42 -0.55 3.52 5.12
CA ILE A 42 0.81 2.97 5.06
C ILE A 42 1.68 3.84 4.16
N ILE A 43 3.00 3.79 4.39
CA ILE A 43 4.01 4.40 3.53
C ILE A 43 4.85 3.28 2.92
N LEU A 44 5.02 3.31 1.59
CA LEU A 44 5.84 2.36 0.85
C LEU A 44 7.13 3.05 0.37
N SER A 45 8.15 3.06 1.23
CA SER A 45 9.42 3.77 1.00
C SER A 45 10.28 3.18 -0.12
N GLU A 46 9.94 2.00 -0.62
CA GLU A 46 10.57 1.40 -1.79
C GLU A 46 10.13 2.06 -3.11
N PHE A 47 9.13 2.94 -3.06
CA PHE A 47 8.69 3.77 -4.19
C PHE A 47 9.07 5.24 -3.97
N GLU A 48 9.38 5.91 -5.07
CA GLU A 48 9.46 7.38 -5.12
C GLU A 48 8.05 7.98 -5.35
N GLU A 49 7.29 7.39 -6.27
CA GLU A 49 5.91 7.77 -6.58
C GLU A 49 5.07 6.54 -6.91
N ILE A 50 3.95 6.36 -6.20
CA ILE A 50 2.93 5.37 -6.54
C ILE A 50 2.00 5.97 -7.60
N MET A 51 1.84 5.27 -8.72
CA MET A 51 1.00 5.69 -9.84
C MET A 51 -0.33 4.96 -9.90
N PHE A 52 -0.38 3.74 -9.36
CA PHE A 52 -1.57 2.91 -9.35
C PHE A 52 -1.63 2.08 -8.07
N VAL A 53 -2.83 1.96 -7.52
CA VAL A 53 -3.13 1.08 -6.39
C VAL A 53 -4.46 0.37 -6.62
N SER A 54 -4.53 -0.89 -6.23
CA SER A 54 -5.78 -1.64 -6.07
C SER A 54 -5.69 -2.48 -4.80
N ALA A 55 -6.74 -2.45 -3.99
CA ALA A 55 -6.83 -3.27 -2.79
C ALA A 55 -8.05 -4.19 -2.85
N LYS A 56 -7.87 -5.42 -2.37
CA LYS A 56 -8.92 -6.41 -2.20
C LYS A 56 -8.90 -6.92 -0.78
N LYS A 57 -10.04 -6.93 -0.09
CA LYS A 57 -10.18 -7.64 1.18
C LYS A 57 -10.67 -9.07 0.97
N ILE A 58 -10.21 -9.97 1.83
CA ILE A 58 -10.57 -11.39 1.84
C ILE A 58 -11.49 -11.65 3.02
N ALA A 59 -12.78 -11.48 2.78
CA ALA A 59 -13.82 -11.79 3.75
C ALA A 59 -14.36 -13.18 3.45
N THR A 60 -14.28 -14.11 4.40
CA THR A 60 -14.89 -15.46 4.31
C THR A 60 -14.58 -16.24 3.02
N GLY A 61 -13.38 -16.03 2.45
CA GLY A 61 -12.93 -16.70 1.23
C GLY A 61 -13.32 -16.01 -0.08
N ALA A 62 -14.02 -14.88 -0.02
CA ALA A 62 -14.34 -14.04 -1.18
C ALA A 62 -13.42 -12.82 -1.26
N LEU A 63 -12.98 -12.48 -2.47
CA LEU A 63 -12.26 -11.24 -2.78
C LEU A 63 -13.27 -10.14 -3.06
N THR A 64 -13.28 -9.10 -2.24
CA THR A 64 -14.11 -7.90 -2.46
C THR A 64 -13.22 -6.66 -2.55
N ASP A 65 -13.70 -5.63 -3.25
CA ASP A 65 -12.97 -4.37 -3.36
C ASP A 65 -12.78 -3.72 -1.99
N GLU A 66 -11.56 -3.26 -1.73
CA GLU A 66 -11.23 -2.43 -0.59
C GLU A 66 -10.90 -1.01 -1.08
N ALA A 67 -11.47 -0.01 -0.42
CA ALA A 67 -11.37 1.35 -0.88
C ALA A 67 -10.02 1.93 -0.45
N VAL A 68 -9.17 2.24 -1.44
CA VAL A 68 -7.81 2.72 -1.23
C VAL A 68 -7.51 3.89 -2.17
N THR A 69 -6.77 4.87 -1.68
CA THR A 69 -6.33 6.04 -2.44
C THR A 69 -4.87 6.34 -2.18
N ILE A 70 -4.24 7.05 -3.12
CA ILE A 70 -2.87 7.58 -2.95
C ILE A 70 -3.00 8.99 -2.39
N ASP A 71 -2.24 9.31 -1.36
CA ASP A 71 -2.22 10.65 -0.77
C ASP A 71 -1.74 11.68 -1.82
N GLN A 72 -2.37 12.85 -1.83
CA GLN A 72 -2.07 13.86 -2.84
C GLN A 72 -0.75 14.59 -2.57
N THR A 73 -0.34 14.65 -1.30
CA THR A 73 0.87 15.34 -0.83
C THR A 73 2.06 14.39 -0.77
N ASP A 74 1.86 13.20 -0.22
CA ASP A 74 2.88 12.16 -0.13
C ASP A 74 2.55 11.01 -1.08
N LYS A 75 3.24 10.95 -2.23
CA LYS A 75 2.96 9.96 -3.28
C LYS A 75 3.37 8.53 -2.92
N THR A 76 4.04 8.33 -1.79
CA THR A 76 4.40 7.00 -1.27
C THR A 76 3.37 6.46 -0.29
N LYS A 77 2.38 7.29 0.08
CA LYS A 77 1.39 6.98 1.11
C LYS A 77 0.09 6.50 0.49
N LEU A 78 -0.37 5.35 0.97
CA LEU A 78 -1.69 4.79 0.66
C LEU A 78 -2.63 4.97 1.84
N VAL A 79 -3.86 5.37 1.56
CA VAL A 79 -4.92 5.60 2.55
C VAL A 79 -6.08 4.66 2.29
N PHE A 80 -6.41 3.83 3.27
CA PHE A 80 -7.56 2.93 3.28
C PHE A 80 -8.76 3.66 3.85
N THR A 81 -9.70 4.01 2.99
CA THR A 81 -10.82 4.90 3.36
C THR A 81 -11.95 4.16 4.08
N ALA A 82 -11.84 2.84 4.20
CA ALA A 82 -12.76 2.02 4.99
C ALA A 82 -11.96 1.04 5.84
N GLY A 83 -12.22 1.03 7.16
CA GLY A 83 -11.68 0.02 8.05
C GLY A 83 -12.28 -1.37 7.74
N SER A 84 -11.46 -2.40 7.83
CA SER A 84 -11.82 -3.81 7.74
C SER A 84 -11.00 -4.65 8.73
N THR A 85 -11.67 -5.63 9.35
CA THR A 85 -10.99 -6.68 10.14
C THR A 85 -10.52 -7.84 9.26
N ASP A 86 -10.85 -7.83 7.98
CA ASP A 86 -10.43 -8.82 7.00
C ASP A 86 -9.02 -8.55 6.50
N VAL A 87 -8.36 -9.59 5.99
CA VAL A 87 -7.05 -9.46 5.35
C VAL A 87 -7.18 -8.68 4.03
N ILE A 88 -6.43 -7.61 3.89
CA ILE A 88 -6.36 -6.78 2.68
C ILE A 88 -5.11 -7.17 1.90
N ARG A 89 -5.25 -7.39 0.59
CA ARG A 89 -4.14 -7.53 -0.35
C ARG A 89 -4.09 -6.31 -1.26
N VAL A 90 -2.90 -5.74 -1.38
CA VAL A 90 -2.67 -4.50 -2.11
C VAL A 90 -1.73 -4.77 -3.26
N PHE A 91 -2.14 -4.38 -4.45
CA PHE A 91 -1.30 -4.34 -5.63
C PHE A 91 -0.99 -2.88 -5.94
N VAL A 92 0.30 -2.57 -6.09
CA VAL A 92 0.77 -1.22 -6.39
C VAL A 92 1.66 -1.26 -7.62
N ILE A 93 1.64 -0.16 -8.36
CA ILE A 93 2.60 0.13 -9.42
C ILE A 93 3.12 1.55 -9.20
N GLY A 94 4.43 1.74 -9.28
CA GLY A 94 5.06 3.04 -9.08
C GLY A 94 6.48 3.08 -9.61
N THR A 95 7.13 4.23 -9.47
CA THR A 95 8.56 4.39 -9.72
C THR A 95 9.34 3.91 -8.49
N PRO A 96 10.41 3.12 -8.67
CA PRO A 96 11.23 2.68 -7.54
C PRO A 96 11.93 3.88 -6.90
N ALA A 97 12.13 3.83 -5.58
CA ALA A 97 13.04 4.74 -4.90
C ALA A 97 14.45 4.55 -5.46
N VAL A 98 15.16 5.66 -5.71
CA VAL A 98 16.58 5.61 -6.12
C VAL A 98 17.40 5.50 -4.84
N GLU A 99 18.19 4.44 -4.70
CA GLU A 99 19.20 4.39 -3.62
C GLU A 99 20.29 5.44 -3.96
N ASP A 100 20.41 6.46 -3.13
CA ASP A 100 21.53 7.42 -3.12
C ASP A 100 22.85 6.78 -2.62
#